data_AF-A0A7W2T1D3-F1
#
_entry.id   AF-A0A7W2T1D3-F1
#
_cell.length_a   1.000
_cell.length_b   1.000
_cell.length_c   1.000
_cell.angle_alpha   90.00
_cell.angle_beta   90.00
_cell.angle_gamma   90.00
#
_symmetry.space_group_name_H-M   'P 1'
#
loop_
_entity.id
_entity.type
_entity.pdbx_description
1 polymer ?
#
loop_
_entity_poly.entity_id
_entity_poly.type
_entity_poly.pdbx_seq_one_letter_code
_entity_poly.pdbx_strand_id
1 'polypeptide(L)' 'MEVKIFTKIIKTKRGFLPNSDTSSDSGLEAEINLWLASKLNVEVKKVTQSQSGGSWFPSTLVISVWYEP' A
#
# COMPACT_ATOMS: atom_id res chain seq x y z
N MET A 1 6.49 -11.36 16.83
CA MET A 1 5.93 -10.99 15.52
C MET A 1 5.71 -9.48 15.48
N GLU A 2 6.39 -8.80 14.57
CA GLU A 2 6.33 -7.35 14.37
C GLU A 2 5.48 -7.01 13.14
N VAL A 3 4.98 -5.77 13.05
CA VAL A 3 4.22 -5.30 11.88
C VAL A 3 4.80 -3.99 11.35
N LYS A 4 5.06 -3.94 10.05
CA LYS A 4 5.41 -2.73 9.30
C LYS A 4 4.22 -2.30 8.46
N ILE A 5 3.82 -1.04 8.58
CA ILE A 5 2.70 -0.47 7.85
C ILE A 5 3.25 0.51 6.81
N PHE A 6 2.76 0.36 5.58
CA PHE A 6 3.00 1.25 4.46
C PHE A 6 1.66 1.86 4.04
N THR A 7 1.61 3.17 3.86
CA THR A 7 0.37 3.87 3.53
C THR A 7 0.57 4.84 2.40
N LYS A 8 -0.39 4.88 1.48
CA LYS A 8 -0.40 5.86 0.39
C LYS A 8 -1.80 6.40 0.14
N ILE A 9 -1.88 7.71 -0.07
CA ILE A 9 -3.13 8.38 -0.45
C ILE A 9 -3.24 8.35 -1.97
N ILE A 10 -4.24 7.62 -2.47
CA ILE A 10 -4.65 7.60 -3.87
C ILE A 10 -5.65 8.75 -4.07
N LYS A 11 -5.32 9.67 -4.98
CA LYS A 11 -6.23 10.78 -5.34
C LYS A 11 -7.58 10.23 -5.79
N THR A 12 -8.65 10.90 -5.37
CA THR A 12 -10.01 10.65 -5.85
C THR A 12 -10.10 10.79 -7.36
N LYS A 13 -10.95 9.95 -7.99
CA LYS A 13 -11.41 10.21 -9.36
C LYS A 13 -12.03 11.61 -9.40
N ARG A 14 -11.38 12.54 -10.10
CA ARG A 14 -11.86 13.91 -10.25
C ARG A 14 -12.89 13.92 -11.37
N GLY A 15 -14.17 13.74 -11.03
CA GLY A 15 -15.29 13.92 -11.97
C GLY A 15 -16.29 12.78 -12.05
N PHE A 16 -17.45 13.09 -12.64
CA PHE A 16 -18.59 12.19 -12.88
C PHE A 16 -18.35 11.17 -14.01
N LEU A 17 -17.21 11.28 -14.70
CA LEU A 17 -16.84 10.41 -15.81
C LEU A 17 -16.02 9.22 -15.28
N PRO A 18 -16.30 7.99 -15.72
CA PRO A 18 -15.48 6.83 -15.39
C PRO A 18 -14.15 6.94 -16.15
N ASN A 19 -13.21 7.73 -15.64
CA ASN A 19 -11.83 7.67 -16.13
C ASN A 19 -11.29 6.30 -15.77
N SER A 20 -10.90 5.54 -16.79
CA SER A 20 -10.25 4.23 -16.70
C SER A 20 -8.78 4.36 -16.35
N ASP A 21 -8.39 5.42 -15.64
CA ASP A 21 -7.08 5.49 -15.02
C ASP A 21 -7.08 4.40 -13.95
N THR A 22 -6.65 3.21 -14.36
CA THR A 22 -6.08 2.23 -13.47
C THR A 22 -4.94 2.95 -12.78
N SER A 23 -5.22 3.51 -11.60
CA SER A 23 -4.18 3.92 -10.67
C SER A 23 -3.47 2.65 -10.23
N SER A 24 -2.63 2.08 -11.10
CA SER A 24 -1.72 1.02 -10.72
C SER A 24 -0.71 1.70 -9.81
N ASP A 25 -0.92 1.57 -8.51
CA ASP A 25 -0.04 2.13 -7.51
C ASP A 25 1.24 1.30 -7.44
N SER A 26 2.10 1.44 -8.45
CA SER A 26 3.48 0.93 -8.45
C SER A 26 4.39 1.70 -7.49
N GLY A 27 3.85 2.60 -6.64
CA GLY A 27 4.64 3.43 -5.74
C GLY A 27 5.01 2.78 -4.41
N LEU A 28 4.11 1.98 -3.83
CA LEU A 28 4.40 1.32 -2.54
C LEU A 28 5.34 0.13 -2.68
N GLU A 29 5.35 -0.53 -3.83
CA GLU A 29 6.19 -1.71 -4.07
C GLU A 29 7.68 -1.39 -3.93
N ALA A 30 8.13 -0.27 -4.49
CA ALA A 30 9.53 0.16 -4.38
C ALA A 30 9.93 0.43 -2.92
N GLU A 31 9.06 1.06 -2.13
CA GLU A 31 9.33 1.35 -0.72
C GLU A 31 9.38 0.08 0.12
N ILE A 32 8.44 -0.85 -0.12
CA ILE A 32 8.42 -2.16 0.54
C ILE A 32 9.70 -2.93 0.19
N ASN A 33 10.08 -2.98 -1.08
CA ASN A 33 11.27 -3.68 -1.54
C ASN A 33 12.55 -3.07 -0.96
N LEU A 34 12.67 -1.74 -0.90
CA LEU A 34 13.79 -1.06 -0.24
C LEU A 34 13.85 -1.38 1.25
N TRP A 35 12.70 -1.39 1.93
CA TRP A 35 12.63 -1.75 3.34
C TRP A 35 13.02 -3.22 3.57
N LEU A 36 12.52 -4.15 2.76
CA LEU A 36 12.91 -5.57 2.82
C LEU A 36 14.42 -5.74 2.56
N ALA A 37 14.97 -5.05 1.56
CA ALA A 37 16.41 -5.08 1.27
C ALA A 37 17.27 -4.53 2.41
N SER A 38 16.75 -3.59 3.20
CA SER A 38 17.43 -3.06 4.40
C SER A 38 17.43 -4.02 5.59
N LYS A 39 16.68 -5.12 5.52
CA LYS A 39 16.53 -6.11 6.59
C LYS A 39 17.07 -7.46 6.15
N LEU A 40 18.32 -7.74 6.51
CA LEU A 40 19.03 -8.96 6.13
C LEU A 40 18.51 -10.25 6.77
N ASN A 41 17.67 -10.15 7.81
CA ASN A 41 17.19 -11.30 8.57
C ASN A 41 15.76 -11.05 9.03
N VAL A 42 14.82 -10.97 8.08
CA VAL A 42 13.39 -10.91 8.39
C VAL A 42 12.65 -11.94 7.56
N GLU A 43 11.84 -12.75 8.22
CA GLU A 43 10.92 -13.67 7.56
C GLU A 43 9.53 -13.04 7.52
N VAL A 44 9.02 -12.79 6.31
CA VAL A 44 7.67 -12.25 6.12
C VAL A 44 6.65 -13.38 6.29
N LYS A 45 5.79 -13.26 7.30
CA LYS A 45 4.76 -14.27 7.61
C LYS A 45 3.43 -13.97 6.93
N LYS A 46 3.08 -12.70 6.77
CA LYS A 46 1.82 -12.27 6.17
C LYS A 46 1.95 -10.90 5.55
N VAL A 47 1.28 -10.71 4.42
CA VAL A 47 1.06 -9.40 3.82
C VAL A 47 -0.44 -9.24 3.60
N THR A 48 -1.00 -8.11 4.01
CA THR A 48 -2.38 -7.75 3.67
C THR A 48 -2.43 -6.36 3.09
N GLN A 49 -3.28 -6.20 2.10
CA GLN A 49 -3.61 -4.92 1.51
C GLN A 49 -5.06 -4.59 1.86
N SER A 50 -5.28 -3.38 2.36
CA SER A 50 -6.62 -2.82 2.52
C SER A 50 -6.68 -1.45 1.88
N GLN A 51 -7.85 -1.10 1.35
CA GLN A 51 -8.13 0.21 0.81
C GLN A 51 -9.36 0.75 1.51
N SER A 52 -9.29 1.98 2.01
CA SER A 52 -10.42 2.69 2.60
C SER A 52 -10.63 4.02 1.91
N GLY A 53 -11.86 4.54 1.93
CA GLY A 53 -12.24 5.75 1.19
C GLY A 53 -12.91 5.45 -0.15
N GLY A 54 -13.50 6.49 -0.75
CA GLY A 54 -14.37 6.34 -1.91
C GLY A 54 -15.26 7.55 -2.14
N SER A 55 -15.76 7.65 -3.38
CA SER A 55 -16.66 8.64 -4.03
C SER A 55 -16.46 10.14 -3.75
N TRP A 56 -16.26 10.55 -2.50
CA TRP A 56 -16.16 11.95 -2.06
C TRP A 56 -14.86 12.27 -1.31
N PHE A 57 -14.13 11.24 -0.86
CA PHE A 57 -12.86 11.40 -0.13
C PHE A 57 -11.73 10.59 -0.79
N PRO A 58 -10.48 11.10 -0.76
CA PRO A 58 -9.32 10.37 -1.27
C PRO A 58 -9.26 8.96 -0.67
N SER A 59 -8.89 7.98 -1.51
CA SER A 59 -8.76 6.60 -1.05
C SER A 59 -7.38 6.42 -0.42
N THR A 60 -7.31 5.79 0.74
CA THR A 60 -6.06 5.43 1.40
C THR A 60 -5.81 3.95 1.17
N LEU A 61 -4.66 3.63 0.61
CA LEU A 61 -4.12 2.28 0.51
C LEU A 61 -3.23 2.02 1.71
N VAL A 62 -3.44 0.89 2.37
CA VAL A 62 -2.66 0.44 3.51
C VAL A 62 -2.16 -0.97 3.22
N ILE A 63 -0.85 -1.16 3.30
CA ILE A 63 -0.20 -2.47 3.22
C ILE A 63 0.45 -2.75 4.57
N SER A 64 0.04 -3.85 5.19
CA SER A 64 0.58 -4.34 6.45
C SER A 64 1.43 -5.58 6.19
N VAL A 65 2.67 -5.56 6.65
CA VAL A 65 3.63 -6.65 6.54
C VAL A 65 3.95 -7.15 7.94
N TRP A 66 3.55 -8.38 8.26
CA TRP A 66 3.91 -9.04 9.51
C TRP A 66 5.16 -9.88 9.30
N TYR A 67 6.14 -9.69 10.18
CA TYR A 67 7.44 -10.33 10.05
C TYR A 67 8.00 -10.78 11.40
N GLU A 68 8.97 -11.69 11.33
CA GLU A 68 9.78 -12.15 12.46
C GLU A 68 11.26 -11.93 12.13
N PRO A 69 12.08 -11.50 13.11
CA PRO A 69 13.54 -11.34 12.92
C PRO A 69 14.30 -12.67 12.92
#